data_AF-V7BI44-F1
#
_entry.id   AF-V7BI44-F1
#
_cell.length_a   1.000
_cell.length_b   1.000
_cell.length_c   1.000
_cell.angle_alpha   90.00
_cell.angle_beta   90.00
_cell.angle_gamma   90.00
#
_symmetry.space_group_name_H-M   'P 1'
#
loop_
_entity.id
_entity.type
_entity.pdbx_description
1 polymer ?
#
loop_
_entity_poly.entity_id
_entity_poly.type
_entity_poly.pdbx_seq_one_letter_code
_entity_poly.pdbx_strand_id
1 'polypeptide(L)'
;MIDTPLCPLKVVTNLQEAVWDADIVVNGLPSTETREIFEEISKYWKERITVPVIISLAKGIEAALEPVPHIITPTKMINQATGVPMENILYLGGPNIASEIYNKEYANARICGADKWRKPLAKFLRQPHFIVWDNSDLVTHEVMGGLKNVYAIGAGMVAALTNESATSKSVYFAHCTSEMIFITHLLAEGPEKLAGPLLADTYVTLLKGRNAWYGQMLAKGELSPDMGDSISGKGMIQGVSAVEAFFELLSHSSLNVLHPEEHKPVAPVELCPILKTLYKILISREHSSSEAILQALRDENQNDPRERIEIAQSHAFYMPSLLGQP
;
A
#
# COMPACT_ATOMS: atom_id res chain seq x y z
N MET A 1 22.81 9.23 24.45
CA MET A 1 21.35 9.02 24.64
C MET A 1 20.90 7.78 23.85
N ILE A 2 21.61 6.66 24.01
CA ILE A 2 21.32 5.37 23.32
C ILE A 2 20.84 4.32 24.34
N ASP A 3 21.05 4.57 25.65
CA ASP A 3 20.63 3.71 26.75
C ASP A 3 19.42 4.27 27.50
N THR A 4 18.43 4.81 26.79
CA THR A 4 17.13 5.05 27.42
C THR A 4 16.37 3.74 27.30
N PRO A 5 16.29 2.89 28.35
CA PRO A 5 15.30 1.82 28.34
C PRO A 5 13.97 2.50 28.07
N LEU A 6 13.22 2.03 27.07
CA LEU A 6 11.81 2.41 26.92
C LEU A 6 11.23 2.39 28.33
N CYS A 7 10.78 3.55 28.81
CA CYS A 7 10.10 3.71 30.10
C CYS A 7 9.09 2.57 30.27
N PRO A 8 8.79 2.13 31.51
CA PRO A 8 7.97 0.94 31.73
C PRO A 8 6.75 0.94 30.81
N LEU A 9 6.70 -0.04 29.89
CA LEU A 9 5.61 -0.19 28.93
C LEU A 9 4.33 -0.42 29.72
N LYS A 10 3.40 0.53 29.62
CA LYS A 10 2.08 0.41 30.23
C LYS A 10 1.10 -0.07 29.17
N VAL A 11 0.54 -1.26 29.38
CA VAL A 11 -0.58 -1.75 28.57
C VAL A 11 -1.86 -1.22 29.21
N VAL A 12 -2.66 -0.50 28.42
CA VAL A 12 -3.95 0.05 28.83
C VAL A 12 -5.02 -0.41 27.84
N THR A 13 -6.23 -0.61 28.33
CA THR A 13 -7.40 -0.96 27.49
C THR A 13 -8.33 0.24 27.28
N ASN A 14 -8.07 1.35 27.96
CA ASN A 14 -8.79 2.60 27.79
C ASN A 14 -8.09 3.48 26.74
N LEU A 15 -8.78 3.77 25.63
CA LEU A 15 -8.22 4.52 24.51
C LEU A 15 -7.88 5.97 24.89
N GLN A 16 -8.75 6.63 25.66
CA GLN A 16 -8.51 7.99 26.14
C GLN A 16 -7.22 8.06 26.97
N GLU A 17 -7.05 7.16 27.93
CA GLU A 17 -5.85 7.08 28.76
C GLU A 17 -4.56 6.97 27.91
N ALA A 18 -4.62 6.20 26.81
CA ALA A 18 -3.48 5.98 25.93
C ALA A 18 -3.06 7.23 25.12
N VAL A 19 -4.01 8.11 24.77
CA VAL A 19 -3.79 9.15 23.75
C VAL A 19 -4.02 10.58 24.23
N TRP A 20 -4.61 10.81 25.41
CA TRP A 20 -5.08 12.14 25.81
C TRP A 20 -3.94 13.16 25.96
N ASP A 21 -2.77 12.74 26.46
CA ASP A 21 -1.59 13.61 26.70
C ASP A 21 -0.35 13.13 25.93
N ALA A 22 -0.53 12.26 24.92
CA ALA A 22 0.59 11.74 24.14
C ALA A 22 1.12 12.81 23.17
N ASP A 23 2.39 13.20 23.27
CA ASP A 23 3.04 14.10 22.29
C ASP A 23 3.18 13.46 20.91
N ILE A 24 3.45 12.15 20.90
CA ILE A 24 3.60 11.32 19.70
C ILE A 24 2.65 10.13 19.81
N VAL A 25 1.87 9.92 18.75
CA VAL A 25 0.91 8.81 18.63
C VAL A 25 1.36 7.93 17.48
N VAL A 26 1.67 6.66 17.76
CA VAL A 26 2.05 5.69 16.73
C VAL A 26 0.83 4.84 16.37
N ASN A 27 0.33 4.98 15.14
CA ASN A 27 -0.79 4.17 14.64
C ASN A 27 -0.28 2.82 14.12
N GLY A 28 -0.56 1.75 14.88
CA GLY A 28 -0.31 0.37 14.48
C GLY A 28 -1.54 -0.38 13.97
N LEU A 29 -2.67 0.30 13.76
CA LEU A 29 -3.93 -0.31 13.32
C LEU A 29 -3.86 -0.77 11.85
N PRO A 30 -4.66 -1.77 11.47
CA PRO A 30 -5.04 -1.96 10.07
C PRO A 30 -5.64 -0.67 9.49
N SER A 31 -5.46 -0.44 8.18
CA SER A 31 -6.04 0.73 7.49
C SER A 31 -7.57 0.76 7.60
N THR A 32 -8.21 -0.40 7.57
CA THR A 32 -9.67 -0.55 7.67
C THR A 32 -10.26 -0.15 9.02
N GLU A 33 -9.45 -0.16 10.09
CA GLU A 33 -9.87 0.26 11.43
C GLU A 33 -9.41 1.68 11.75
N THR A 34 -8.55 2.27 10.92
CA THR A 34 -7.90 3.55 11.21
C THR A 34 -8.93 4.68 11.33
N ARG A 35 -9.91 4.76 10.41
CA ARG A 35 -10.88 5.87 10.41
C ARG A 35 -11.73 5.91 11.68
N GLU A 36 -12.42 4.81 11.99
CA GLU A 36 -13.33 4.71 13.14
C GLU A 36 -12.61 5.02 14.46
N ILE A 37 -11.43 4.43 14.67
CA ILE A 37 -10.66 4.65 15.90
C ILE A 37 -10.17 6.09 16.00
N PHE A 38 -9.69 6.68 14.91
CA PHE A 38 -9.23 8.08 14.93
C PHE A 38 -10.38 9.08 15.06
N GLU A 39 -11.59 8.77 14.59
CA GLU A 39 -12.80 9.54 14.85
C GLU A 39 -13.15 9.54 16.35
N GLU A 40 -12.99 8.40 17.03
CA GLU A 40 -13.13 8.34 18.50
C GLU A 40 -12.04 9.17 19.20
N ILE A 41 -10.77 8.97 18.82
CA ILE A 41 -9.64 9.72 19.37
C ILE A 41 -9.83 11.23 19.23
N SER A 42 -10.39 11.69 18.10
CA SER A 42 -10.65 13.10 17.84
C SER A 42 -11.47 13.78 18.95
N LYS A 43 -12.37 13.03 19.60
CA LYS A 43 -13.23 13.55 20.68
C LYS A 43 -12.40 13.92 21.91
N TYR A 44 -11.38 13.13 22.23
CA TYR A 44 -10.48 13.39 23.36
C TYR A 44 -9.50 14.53 23.08
N TRP A 45 -9.09 14.71 21.82
CA TRP A 45 -8.13 15.75 21.46
C TRP A 45 -8.72 17.16 21.36
N LYS A 46 -10.06 17.31 21.35
CA LYS A 46 -10.71 18.63 21.41
C LYS A 46 -10.35 19.43 22.66
N GLU A 47 -9.97 18.76 23.73
CA GLU A 47 -9.60 19.38 25.02
C GLU A 47 -8.10 19.70 25.11
N ARG A 48 -7.29 19.30 24.12
CA ARG A 48 -5.84 19.50 24.16
C ARG A 48 -5.44 20.91 23.74
N ILE A 49 -4.40 21.42 24.39
CA ILE A 49 -3.73 22.66 24.01
C ILE A 49 -2.79 22.42 22.82
N THR A 50 -2.10 21.28 22.80
CA THR A 50 -1.11 20.93 21.78
C THR A 50 -1.62 19.85 20.84
N VAL A 51 -1.33 20.03 19.55
CA VAL A 51 -1.65 19.05 18.50
C VAL A 51 -0.58 17.95 18.51
N PRO A 52 -0.95 16.65 18.61
CA PRO A 52 0.03 15.57 18.61
C PRO A 52 0.71 15.43 17.24
N VAL A 53 1.87 14.77 17.26
CA VAL A 53 2.49 14.24 16.04
C VAL A 53 2.07 12.78 15.88
N ILE A 54 1.62 12.40 14.69
CA ILE A 54 1.13 11.04 14.41
C ILE A 54 2.10 10.35 13.47
N ILE A 55 2.51 9.12 13.80
CA ILE A 55 3.32 8.26 12.93
C ILE A 55 2.47 7.04 12.58
N SER A 56 2.02 6.95 11.33
CA SER A 56 1.21 5.84 10.83
C SER A 56 2.04 4.71 10.26
N LEU A 57 1.79 3.50 10.74
CA LEU A 57 2.33 2.24 10.20
C LEU A 57 1.31 1.52 9.31
N ALA A 58 0.08 2.03 9.25
CA ALA A 58 -1.02 1.44 8.52
C ALA A 58 -0.72 1.40 7.03
N LYS A 59 -1.07 0.28 6.39
CA LYS A 59 -0.91 0.02 4.96
C LYS A 59 -2.25 -0.36 4.37
N GLY A 60 -2.49 0.07 3.14
CA GLY A 60 -3.77 -0.07 2.44
C GLY A 60 -4.22 1.30 1.93
N ILE A 61 -5.28 1.28 1.13
CA ILE A 61 -5.88 2.47 0.51
C ILE A 61 -7.38 2.28 0.42
N GLU A 62 -8.11 3.39 0.41
CA GLU A 62 -9.51 3.46 -0.01
C GLU A 62 -9.60 4.27 -1.30
N ALA A 63 -10.66 4.05 -2.08
CA ALA A 63 -11.03 4.90 -3.20
C ALA A 63 -12.37 5.57 -2.90
N ALA A 64 -12.45 6.87 -3.18
CA ALA A 64 -13.70 7.61 -3.22
C ALA A 64 -13.94 8.04 -4.66
N LEU A 65 -15.08 7.69 -5.24
CA LEU A 65 -15.37 7.92 -6.66
C LEU A 65 -16.09 9.25 -6.92
N GLU A 66 -16.81 9.76 -5.91
CA GLU A 66 -17.64 10.96 -6.01
C GLU A 66 -17.23 12.02 -4.98
N PRO A 67 -17.37 13.33 -5.27
CA PRO A 67 -17.76 13.90 -6.57
C PRO A 67 -16.63 13.87 -7.62
N VAL A 68 -15.40 13.57 -7.18
CA VAL A 68 -14.21 13.43 -8.02
C VAL A 68 -13.47 12.19 -7.54
N PRO A 69 -13.05 11.27 -8.45
CA PRO A 69 -12.35 10.06 -8.08
C PRO A 69 -10.99 10.37 -7.44
N HIS A 70 -10.71 9.83 -6.26
CA HIS A 70 -9.43 9.99 -5.57
C HIS A 70 -9.11 8.83 -4.62
N ILE A 71 -7.82 8.63 -4.35
CA ILE A 71 -7.36 7.74 -3.29
C ILE A 71 -7.34 8.44 -1.93
N ILE A 72 -7.74 7.68 -0.93
CA ILE A 72 -7.59 8.05 0.48
C ILE A 72 -6.55 7.12 1.09
N THR A 73 -5.40 7.70 1.42
CA THR A 73 -4.30 6.99 2.10
C THR A 73 -4.50 7.03 3.63
N PRO A 74 -3.87 6.13 4.41
CA PRO A 74 -4.03 6.10 5.86
C PRO A 74 -3.73 7.44 6.55
N THR A 75 -2.72 8.19 6.10
CA THR A 75 -2.47 9.54 6.63
C THR A 75 -3.63 10.51 6.35
N LYS A 76 -4.25 10.45 5.17
CA LYS A 76 -5.46 11.22 4.86
C LYS A 76 -6.67 10.78 5.68
N MET A 77 -6.84 9.47 5.93
CA MET A 77 -7.91 8.97 6.81
C MET A 77 -7.80 9.59 8.20
N ILE A 78 -6.58 9.60 8.76
CA ILE A 78 -6.28 10.22 10.06
C ILE A 78 -6.57 11.72 10.03
N ASN A 79 -6.13 12.43 8.99
CA ASN A 79 -6.38 13.86 8.84
C ASN A 79 -7.89 14.17 8.78
N GLN A 80 -8.64 13.44 7.96
CA GLN A 80 -10.10 13.61 7.82
C GLN A 80 -10.84 13.29 9.13
N ALA A 81 -10.44 12.22 9.82
CA ALA A 81 -11.07 11.77 11.06
C ALA A 81 -10.82 12.72 12.25
N THR A 82 -9.66 13.39 12.29
CA THR A 82 -9.22 14.14 13.47
C THR A 82 -9.12 15.65 13.28
N GLY A 83 -9.00 16.12 12.04
CA GLY A 83 -8.61 17.49 11.74
C GLY A 83 -7.14 17.82 12.06
N VAL A 84 -6.32 16.84 12.48
CA VAL A 84 -4.89 17.06 12.70
C VAL A 84 -4.23 17.46 11.38
N PRO A 85 -3.50 18.58 11.30
CA PRO A 85 -2.87 19.03 10.07
C PRO A 85 -1.96 17.96 9.46
N MET A 86 -1.99 17.80 8.13
CA MET A 86 -1.12 16.86 7.42
C MET A 86 0.38 17.06 7.73
N GLU A 87 0.80 18.29 8.07
CA GLU A 87 2.18 18.55 8.50
C GLU A 87 2.57 17.81 9.78
N ASN A 88 1.61 17.38 10.61
CA ASN A 88 1.82 16.64 11.85
C ASN A 88 1.62 15.13 11.69
N ILE A 89 1.30 14.64 10.49
CA ILE A 89 1.03 13.22 10.22
C ILE A 89 2.14 12.69 9.32
N LEU A 90 2.79 11.63 9.78
CA LEU A 90 3.87 10.95 9.08
C LEU A 90 3.47 9.51 8.78
N TYR A 91 4.09 8.93 7.76
CA TYR A 91 4.07 7.50 7.49
C TYR A 91 5.42 6.88 7.82
N LEU A 92 5.45 5.69 8.40
CA LEU A 92 6.67 4.89 8.57
C LEU A 92 6.46 3.49 7.98
N GLY A 93 7.19 3.19 6.92
CA GLY A 93 7.09 1.94 6.16
C GLY A 93 8.43 1.35 5.77
N GLY A 94 8.43 0.22 5.08
CA GLY A 94 9.64 -0.50 4.65
C GLY A 94 9.56 -2.02 4.85
N PRO A 95 10.64 -2.75 4.49
CA PRO A 95 10.78 -4.19 4.67
C PRO A 95 10.92 -4.56 6.15
N ASN A 96 9.81 -4.45 6.89
CA ASN A 96 9.79 -4.38 8.34
C ASN A 96 8.92 -5.49 8.94
N ILE A 97 9.39 -6.73 8.89
CA ILE A 97 8.70 -7.84 9.57
C ILE A 97 8.88 -7.65 11.08
N ALA A 98 7.76 -7.42 11.79
CA ALA A 98 7.78 -7.01 13.20
C ALA A 98 8.55 -7.99 14.12
N SER A 99 8.38 -9.30 13.90
CA SER A 99 9.10 -10.33 14.68
C SER A 99 10.60 -10.34 14.43
N GLU A 100 11.05 -10.01 13.21
CA GLU A 100 12.47 -9.95 12.86
C GLU A 100 13.13 -8.71 13.49
N ILE A 101 12.45 -7.56 13.45
CA ILE A 101 12.89 -6.33 14.13
C ILE A 101 12.99 -6.58 15.64
N TYR A 102 11.98 -7.23 16.25
CA TYR A 102 12.00 -7.58 17.66
C TYR A 102 13.20 -8.47 18.03
N ASN A 103 13.57 -9.40 17.14
CA ASN A 103 14.72 -10.27 17.29
C ASN A 103 16.06 -9.60 16.94
N LYS A 104 16.06 -8.28 16.70
CA LYS A 104 17.24 -7.47 16.33
C LYS A 104 17.90 -7.87 15.01
N GLU A 105 17.13 -8.51 14.11
CA GLU A 105 17.55 -8.70 12.72
C GLU A 105 17.63 -7.35 12.02
N TYR A 106 18.46 -7.28 10.97
CA TYR A 106 18.70 -6.03 10.26
C TYR A 106 17.47 -5.62 9.44
N ALA A 107 16.92 -4.45 9.74
CA ALA A 107 15.80 -3.86 9.02
C ALA A 107 16.04 -2.39 8.70
N ASN A 108 15.36 -1.90 7.66
CA ASN A 108 15.36 -0.50 7.30
C ASN A 108 13.95 0.01 7.09
N ALA A 109 13.73 1.28 7.44
CA ALA A 109 12.45 1.93 7.27
C ALA A 109 12.60 3.30 6.62
N ARG A 110 11.51 3.78 6.05
CA ARG A 110 11.36 5.10 5.47
C ARG A 110 10.29 5.84 6.25
N ILE A 111 10.64 6.99 6.81
CA ILE A 111 9.67 7.92 7.40
C ILE A 111 9.37 9.03 6.41
N CYS A 112 8.08 9.25 6.13
CA CYS A 112 7.59 10.16 5.11
C CYS A 112 6.60 11.16 5.66
N GLY A 113 6.56 12.36 5.07
CA GLY A 113 5.74 13.50 5.50
C GLY A 113 6.56 14.78 5.66
N ALA A 114 6.04 15.75 6.43
CA ALA A 114 6.62 17.09 6.47
C ALA A 114 8.02 17.14 7.14
N ASP A 115 8.90 17.95 6.55
CA ASP A 115 10.30 18.13 6.98
C ASP A 115 10.45 18.51 8.47
N LYS A 116 9.48 19.28 8.99
CA LYS A 116 9.39 19.72 10.39
C LYS A 116 9.60 18.57 11.37
N TRP A 117 8.98 17.42 11.10
CA TRP A 117 9.02 16.25 12.00
C TRP A 117 9.80 15.08 11.41
N ARG A 118 9.75 14.89 10.10
CA ARG A 118 10.33 13.74 9.39
C ARG A 118 11.81 13.56 9.69
N LYS A 119 12.63 14.62 9.55
CA LYS A 119 14.09 14.58 9.75
C LYS A 119 14.50 14.31 11.21
N PRO A 120 14.00 15.05 12.22
CA PRO A 120 14.35 14.77 13.61
C PRO A 120 13.88 13.39 14.07
N LEU A 121 12.68 12.95 13.67
CA LEU A 121 12.17 11.62 14.03
C LEU A 121 12.90 10.49 13.32
N ALA A 122 13.30 10.66 12.05
CA ALA A 122 14.18 9.70 11.38
C ALA A 122 15.46 9.47 12.18
N LYS A 123 16.09 10.54 12.68
CA LYS A 123 17.30 10.43 13.52
C LYS A 123 17.01 9.76 14.85
N PHE A 124 15.90 10.12 15.51
CA PHE A 124 15.50 9.59 16.81
C PHE A 124 15.21 8.08 16.77
N LEU A 125 14.53 7.60 15.73
CA LEU A 125 14.11 6.20 15.62
C LEU A 125 15.24 5.24 15.24
N ARG A 126 16.42 5.73 14.88
CA ARG A 126 17.54 4.88 14.45
C ARG A 126 18.13 4.09 15.61
N GLN A 127 18.31 2.79 15.37
CA GLN A 127 18.98 1.83 16.25
C GLN A 127 20.05 1.07 15.44
N PRO A 128 21.04 0.40 16.08
CA PRO A 128 22.08 -0.34 15.36
C PRO A 128 21.56 -1.37 14.34
N HIS A 129 20.42 -2.00 14.62
CA HIS A 129 19.78 -3.02 13.78
C HIS A 129 18.52 -2.50 13.04
N PHE A 130 18.08 -1.27 13.32
CA PHE A 130 16.89 -0.68 12.69
C PHE A 130 17.21 0.72 12.17
N ILE A 131 17.40 0.80 10.86
CA ILE A 131 17.89 2.01 10.19
C ILE A 131 16.74 2.75 9.54
N VAL A 132 16.37 3.90 10.10
CA VAL A 132 15.33 4.77 9.54
C VAL A 132 15.95 5.86 8.69
N TRP A 133 15.41 6.02 7.48
CA TRP A 133 15.75 7.07 6.53
C TRP A 133 14.55 7.98 6.29
N ASP A 134 14.78 9.26 6.05
CA ASP A 134 13.71 10.18 5.67
C ASP A 134 13.43 10.12 4.15
N ASN A 135 12.17 10.27 3.74
CA ASN A 135 11.78 10.59 2.35
C ASN A 135 10.59 11.58 2.31
N SER A 136 10.64 12.63 1.48
CA SER A 136 9.55 13.61 1.38
C SER A 136 8.33 13.08 0.62
N ASP A 137 8.50 12.04 -0.19
CA ASP A 137 7.43 11.46 -1.01
C ASP A 137 6.53 10.53 -0.19
N LEU A 138 5.54 11.13 0.49
CA LEU A 138 4.55 10.40 1.27
C LEU A 138 3.63 9.54 0.39
N VAL A 139 3.19 10.08 -0.75
CA VAL A 139 2.16 9.47 -1.59
C VAL A 139 2.65 8.16 -2.16
N THR A 140 3.83 8.12 -2.77
CA THR A 140 4.37 6.89 -3.36
C THR A 140 4.52 5.81 -2.30
N HIS A 141 5.00 6.16 -1.10
CA HIS A 141 5.22 5.19 -0.03
C HIS A 141 3.93 4.56 0.51
N GLU A 142 2.86 5.33 0.66
CA GLU A 142 1.56 4.81 1.07
C GLU A 142 0.88 4.00 -0.03
N VAL A 143 0.91 4.50 -1.28
CA VAL A 143 0.35 3.82 -2.46
C VAL A 143 1.04 2.48 -2.68
N MET A 144 2.37 2.45 -2.62
CA MET A 144 3.15 1.21 -2.71
C MET A 144 2.80 0.23 -1.59
N GLY A 145 2.46 0.73 -0.39
CA GLY A 145 1.97 -0.07 0.72
C GLY A 145 0.65 -0.80 0.42
N GLY A 146 -0.24 -0.20 -0.36
CA GLY A 146 -1.45 -0.84 -0.88
C GLY A 146 -1.17 -1.79 -2.05
N LEU A 147 -0.45 -1.30 -3.08
CA LEU A 147 -0.16 -2.07 -4.29
C LEU A 147 0.59 -3.37 -4.00
N LYS A 148 1.52 -3.37 -3.04
CA LYS A 148 2.24 -4.61 -2.71
C LYS A 148 1.32 -5.69 -2.13
N ASN A 149 0.25 -5.31 -1.43
CA ASN A 149 -0.74 -6.26 -0.93
C ASN A 149 -1.57 -6.84 -2.09
N VAL A 150 -1.94 -6.01 -3.06
CA VAL A 150 -2.60 -6.44 -4.32
C VAL A 150 -1.73 -7.49 -5.02
N TYR A 151 -0.50 -7.11 -5.39
CA TYR A 151 0.35 -7.96 -6.21
C TYR A 151 0.91 -9.16 -5.45
N ALA A 152 0.95 -9.14 -4.12
CA ALA A 152 1.25 -10.32 -3.31
C ALA A 152 0.21 -11.42 -3.50
N ILE A 153 -1.09 -11.11 -3.67
CA ILE A 153 -2.11 -12.13 -3.94
C ILE A 153 -1.81 -12.85 -5.25
N GLY A 154 -1.59 -12.11 -6.34
CA GLY A 154 -1.25 -12.73 -7.63
C GLY A 154 0.08 -13.47 -7.59
N ALA A 155 1.08 -12.99 -6.83
CA ALA A 155 2.34 -13.72 -6.63
C ALA A 155 2.11 -15.09 -5.98
N GLY A 156 1.22 -15.15 -4.99
CA GLY A 156 0.80 -16.39 -4.36
C GLY A 156 0.09 -17.36 -5.32
N MET A 157 -0.80 -16.84 -6.17
CA MET A 157 -1.47 -17.64 -7.19
C MET A 157 -0.47 -18.23 -8.18
N VAL A 158 0.42 -17.39 -8.73
CA VAL A 158 1.47 -17.82 -9.66
C VAL A 158 2.37 -18.88 -9.02
N ALA A 159 2.77 -18.67 -7.75
CA ALA A 159 3.61 -19.61 -7.02
C ALA A 159 2.96 -21.00 -6.93
N ALA A 160 1.67 -21.07 -6.58
CA ALA A 160 0.95 -22.34 -6.50
C ALA A 160 0.72 -22.99 -7.88
N LEU A 161 0.29 -22.22 -8.89
CA LEU A 161 -0.02 -22.74 -10.24
C LEU A 161 1.21 -23.20 -11.03
N THR A 162 2.40 -22.72 -10.67
CA THR A 162 3.66 -23.00 -11.38
C THR A 162 4.64 -23.83 -10.56
N ASN A 163 4.16 -24.48 -9.49
CA ASN A 163 4.97 -25.27 -8.57
C ASN A 163 6.23 -24.53 -8.09
N GLU A 164 6.05 -23.29 -7.62
CA GLU A 164 7.11 -22.42 -7.09
C GLU A 164 8.22 -22.08 -8.10
N SER A 165 7.96 -22.18 -9.40
CA SER A 165 8.88 -21.83 -10.50
C SER A 165 9.47 -20.42 -10.29
N ALA A 166 10.79 -20.37 -10.11
CA ALA A 166 11.51 -19.11 -9.96
C ALA A 166 11.36 -18.22 -11.19
N THR A 167 11.39 -18.81 -12.39
CA THR A 167 11.22 -18.11 -13.67
C THR A 167 9.84 -17.51 -13.81
N SER A 168 8.79 -18.26 -13.46
CA SER A 168 7.40 -17.75 -13.56
C SER A 168 7.15 -16.62 -12.56
N LYS A 169 7.68 -16.76 -11.34
CA LYS A 169 7.63 -15.70 -10.32
C LYS A 169 8.43 -14.46 -10.74
N SER A 170 9.59 -14.61 -11.39
CA SER A 170 10.36 -13.46 -11.88
C SER A 170 9.67 -12.73 -13.03
N VAL A 171 9.01 -13.45 -13.94
CA VAL A 171 8.18 -12.85 -14.99
C VAL A 171 7.04 -12.06 -14.36
N TYR A 172 6.27 -12.68 -13.46
CA TYR A 172 5.21 -11.98 -12.74
C TYR A 172 5.72 -10.72 -12.02
N PHE A 173 6.88 -10.81 -11.36
CA PHE A 173 7.51 -9.69 -10.67
C PHE A 173 7.83 -8.52 -11.61
N ALA A 174 8.33 -8.79 -12.82
CA ALA A 174 8.60 -7.74 -13.81
C ALA A 174 7.30 -7.03 -14.26
N HIS A 175 6.24 -7.80 -14.54
CA HIS A 175 4.95 -7.21 -14.93
C HIS A 175 4.31 -6.43 -13.79
N CYS A 176 4.24 -6.98 -12.57
CA CYS A 176 3.61 -6.27 -11.46
C CYS A 176 4.37 -4.99 -11.09
N THR A 177 5.71 -5.01 -11.09
CA THR A 177 6.49 -3.80 -10.79
C THR A 177 6.30 -2.71 -11.85
N SER A 178 6.14 -3.08 -13.12
CA SER A 178 5.80 -2.10 -14.17
C SER A 178 4.41 -1.48 -13.98
N GLU A 179 3.40 -2.24 -13.54
CA GLU A 179 2.08 -1.69 -13.20
C GLU A 179 2.15 -0.79 -11.96
N MET A 180 2.96 -1.17 -10.96
CA MET A 180 3.19 -0.33 -9.78
C MET A 180 3.81 1.02 -10.16
N ILE A 181 4.83 1.01 -11.04
CA ILE A 181 5.46 2.23 -11.56
C ILE A 181 4.44 3.09 -12.31
N PHE A 182 3.64 2.48 -13.18
CA PHE A 182 2.61 3.20 -13.92
C PHE A 182 1.59 3.87 -12.99
N ILE A 183 1.08 3.14 -12.00
CA ILE A 183 0.09 3.65 -11.04
C ILE A 183 0.68 4.77 -10.17
N THR A 184 1.94 4.66 -9.74
CA THR A 184 2.56 5.74 -8.94
C THR A 184 2.81 7.01 -9.75
N HIS A 185 3.10 6.92 -11.05
CA HIS A 185 3.24 8.10 -11.92
C HIS A 185 1.89 8.77 -12.24
N LEU A 186 0.79 8.03 -12.17
CA LEU A 186 -0.55 8.64 -12.22
C LEU A 186 -0.87 9.45 -10.96
N LEU A 187 -0.43 8.95 -9.80
CA LEU A 187 -0.83 9.45 -8.49
C LEU A 187 0.12 10.48 -7.88
N ALA A 188 1.38 10.55 -8.31
CA ALA A 188 2.39 11.46 -7.75
C ALA A 188 3.13 12.23 -8.86
N GLU A 189 3.42 13.51 -8.62
CA GLU A 189 4.07 14.41 -9.59
C GLU A 189 5.53 14.02 -9.90
N GLY A 190 6.20 13.39 -8.93
CA GLY A 190 7.58 12.95 -9.05
C GLY A 190 7.83 11.77 -8.11
N PRO A 191 7.26 10.59 -8.40
CA PRO A 191 7.33 9.45 -7.51
C PRO A 191 8.79 9.01 -7.29
N GLU A 192 9.13 8.60 -6.07
CA GLU A 192 10.37 7.89 -5.82
C GLU A 192 10.43 6.66 -6.74
N LYS A 193 11.56 6.51 -7.43
CA LYS A 193 11.77 5.39 -8.32
C LYS A 193 11.60 4.08 -7.55
N LEU A 194 10.89 3.13 -8.15
CA LEU A 194 10.79 1.76 -7.65
C LEU A 194 12.13 1.03 -7.82
N ALA A 195 13.10 1.43 -7.00
CA ALA A 195 14.48 0.95 -7.00
C ALA A 195 14.99 0.90 -5.57
N GLY A 196 16.06 0.14 -5.34
CA GLY A 196 16.68 0.02 -4.02
C GLY A 196 15.66 -0.35 -2.92
N PRO A 197 15.40 0.52 -1.92
CA PRO A 197 14.52 0.19 -0.79
C PRO A 197 13.06 -0.13 -1.14
N LEU A 198 12.40 0.65 -2.01
CA LEU A 198 11.00 0.38 -2.39
C LEU A 198 10.87 -0.95 -3.14
N LEU A 199 11.84 -1.26 -3.99
CA LEU A 199 11.89 -2.53 -4.71
C LEU A 199 12.14 -3.70 -3.73
N ALA A 200 13.00 -3.51 -2.73
CA ALA A 200 13.28 -4.51 -1.69
C ALA A 200 12.05 -4.79 -0.81
N ASP A 201 11.31 -3.77 -0.37
CA ASP A 201 10.05 -3.96 0.38
C ASP A 201 9.01 -4.70 -0.45
N THR A 202 8.89 -4.34 -1.74
CA THR A 202 8.01 -5.02 -2.68
C THR A 202 8.41 -6.50 -2.81
N TYR A 203 9.68 -6.78 -3.05
CA TYR A 203 10.21 -8.14 -3.20
C TYR A 203 9.91 -9.01 -1.97
N VAL A 204 10.26 -8.55 -0.75
CA VAL A 204 10.03 -9.36 0.45
C VAL A 204 8.54 -9.60 0.72
N THR A 205 7.68 -8.62 0.41
CA THR A 205 6.22 -8.72 0.58
C THR A 205 5.60 -9.72 -0.40
N LEU A 206 6.11 -9.79 -1.64
CA LEU A 206 5.63 -10.74 -2.65
C LEU A 206 6.07 -12.18 -2.34
N LEU A 207 7.20 -12.37 -1.64
CA LEU A 207 7.68 -13.69 -1.24
C LEU A 207 6.90 -14.29 -0.08
N LYS A 208 6.47 -13.46 0.87
CA LYS A 208 5.89 -13.91 2.14
C LYS A 208 4.85 -12.92 2.63
N GLY A 209 3.78 -13.45 3.22
CA GLY A 209 2.77 -12.65 3.91
C GLY A 209 1.39 -13.27 3.81
N ARG A 210 0.43 -12.63 4.47
CA ARG A 210 -0.97 -13.09 4.49
C ARG A 210 -1.62 -13.02 3.11
N ASN A 211 -1.32 -11.98 2.33
CA ASN A 211 -1.84 -11.80 0.97
C ASN A 211 -1.28 -12.87 -0.01
N ALA A 212 0.03 -13.14 0.01
CA ALA A 212 0.63 -14.20 -0.79
C ALA A 212 0.12 -15.59 -0.39
N TRP A 213 -0.01 -15.86 0.91
CA TRP A 213 -0.64 -17.09 1.40
C TRP A 213 -2.08 -17.22 0.88
N TYR A 214 -2.88 -16.15 0.96
CA TYR A 214 -4.26 -16.17 0.48
C TYR A 214 -4.34 -16.52 -1.01
N GLY A 215 -3.51 -15.88 -1.84
CA GLY A 215 -3.40 -16.22 -3.27
C GLY A 215 -3.02 -17.68 -3.53
N GLN A 216 -2.11 -18.25 -2.74
CA GLN A 216 -1.75 -19.67 -2.83
C GLN A 216 -2.94 -20.58 -2.50
N MET A 217 -3.71 -20.26 -1.45
CA MET A 217 -4.87 -21.07 -1.05
C MET A 217 -5.98 -21.01 -2.09
N LEU A 218 -6.23 -19.84 -2.69
CA LEU A 218 -7.17 -19.67 -3.79
C LEU A 218 -6.77 -20.53 -5.00
N ALA A 219 -5.49 -20.48 -5.40
CA ALA A 219 -5.00 -21.25 -6.54
C ALA A 219 -5.01 -22.78 -6.31
N LYS A 220 -4.94 -23.23 -5.05
CA LYS A 220 -5.10 -24.65 -4.70
C LYS A 220 -6.55 -25.10 -4.56
N GLY A 221 -7.51 -24.17 -4.61
CA GLY A 221 -8.92 -24.44 -4.34
C GLY A 221 -9.22 -24.72 -2.86
N GLU A 222 -8.29 -24.40 -1.95
CA GLU A 222 -8.46 -24.56 -0.50
C GLU A 222 -9.29 -23.41 0.12
N LEU A 223 -9.28 -22.23 -0.52
CA LEU A 223 -10.17 -21.12 -0.22
C LEU A 223 -10.97 -20.74 -1.47
N SER A 224 -12.16 -20.19 -1.24
CA SER A 224 -12.94 -19.47 -2.25
C SER A 224 -13.01 -18.00 -1.87
N PRO A 225 -13.03 -17.06 -2.84
CA PRO A 225 -13.34 -15.66 -2.59
C PRO A 225 -14.71 -15.45 -1.90
N ASP A 226 -15.63 -16.41 -1.98
CA ASP A 226 -16.94 -16.36 -1.32
C ASP A 226 -16.88 -16.56 0.21
N MET A 227 -15.74 -17.03 0.73
CA MET A 227 -15.52 -17.16 2.18
C MET A 227 -15.24 -15.82 2.85
N GLY A 228 -15.23 -14.73 2.09
CA GLY A 228 -14.88 -13.40 2.54
C GLY A 228 -13.37 -13.15 2.59
N ASP A 229 -13.03 -11.92 2.96
CA ASP A 229 -11.68 -11.40 3.08
C ASP A 229 -11.16 -11.38 4.53
N SER A 230 -12.00 -11.72 5.51
CA SER A 230 -11.60 -11.91 6.91
C SER A 230 -11.49 -13.39 7.25
N ILE A 231 -10.25 -13.89 7.32
CA ILE A 231 -9.99 -15.32 7.53
C ILE A 231 -9.68 -15.61 9.00
N SER A 232 -10.44 -16.54 9.58
CA SER A 232 -10.23 -16.98 10.97
C SER A 232 -8.77 -17.39 11.22
N GLY A 233 -8.15 -16.83 12.27
CA GLY A 233 -6.74 -17.09 12.62
C GLY A 233 -5.69 -16.39 11.73
N LYS A 234 -6.10 -15.66 10.69
CA LYS A 234 -5.21 -14.85 9.82
C LYS A 234 -5.55 -13.36 9.83
N GLY A 235 -6.81 -13.02 10.09
CA GLY A 235 -7.35 -11.66 10.02
C GLY A 235 -7.70 -11.26 8.59
N MET A 236 -7.91 -9.96 8.41
CA MET A 236 -8.32 -9.37 7.12
C MET A 236 -7.21 -9.40 6.06
N ILE A 237 -7.57 -9.79 4.84
CA ILE A 237 -6.75 -9.81 3.64
C ILE A 237 -6.89 -8.47 2.92
N GLN A 238 -6.17 -7.47 3.40
CA GLN A 238 -6.23 -6.08 2.90
C GLN A 238 -5.93 -5.94 1.40
N GLY A 239 -5.29 -6.95 0.78
CA GLY A 239 -5.06 -6.96 -0.66
C GLY A 239 -6.36 -7.03 -1.48
N VAL A 240 -7.43 -7.65 -0.95
CA VAL A 240 -8.73 -7.74 -1.65
C VAL A 240 -9.37 -6.35 -1.76
N SER A 241 -9.49 -5.62 -0.64
CA SER A 241 -10.03 -4.26 -0.64
C SER A 241 -9.15 -3.30 -1.47
N ALA A 242 -7.83 -3.50 -1.46
CA ALA A 242 -6.93 -2.69 -2.29
C ALA A 242 -7.09 -2.99 -3.81
N VAL A 243 -7.36 -4.24 -4.20
CA VAL A 243 -7.67 -4.59 -5.60
C VAL A 243 -8.89 -3.82 -6.07
N GLU A 244 -9.97 -3.85 -5.29
CA GLU A 244 -11.21 -3.13 -5.58
C GLU A 244 -10.95 -1.63 -5.71
N ALA A 245 -10.32 -1.01 -4.70
CA ALA A 245 -10.07 0.42 -4.68
C ALA A 245 -9.20 0.90 -5.86
N PHE A 246 -8.11 0.21 -6.20
CA PHE A 246 -7.31 0.59 -7.36
C PHE A 246 -8.04 0.34 -8.68
N PHE A 247 -8.78 -0.77 -8.80
CA PHE A 247 -9.51 -1.07 -10.03
C PHE A 247 -10.61 -0.04 -10.29
N GLU A 248 -11.45 0.25 -9.31
CA GLU A 248 -12.55 1.20 -9.46
C GLU A 248 -12.05 2.60 -9.79
N LEU A 249 -11.00 3.06 -9.10
CA LEU A 249 -10.38 4.35 -9.39
C LEU A 249 -9.87 4.41 -10.84
N LEU A 250 -9.05 3.45 -11.25
CA LEU A 250 -8.41 3.44 -12.57
C LEU A 250 -9.39 3.10 -13.71
N SER A 251 -10.59 2.63 -13.39
CA SER A 251 -11.68 2.38 -14.33
C SER A 251 -12.63 3.57 -14.45
N HIS A 252 -12.48 4.61 -13.62
CA HIS A 252 -13.42 5.71 -13.57
C HIS A 252 -13.47 6.45 -14.92
N SER A 253 -14.69 6.68 -15.44
CA SER A 253 -14.92 7.19 -16.80
C SER A 253 -14.29 8.57 -17.10
N SER A 254 -14.03 9.35 -16.06
CA SER A 254 -13.35 10.66 -16.18
C SER A 254 -11.84 10.54 -16.43
N LEU A 255 -11.25 9.35 -16.24
CA LEU A 255 -9.82 9.11 -16.39
C LEU A 255 -9.55 8.43 -17.73
N ASN A 256 -8.64 9.01 -18.50
CA ASN A 256 -8.15 8.39 -19.72
C ASN A 256 -6.67 8.66 -19.89
N VAL A 257 -5.96 7.67 -20.43
CA VAL A 257 -4.57 7.75 -20.86
C VAL A 257 -4.49 7.39 -22.33
N LEU A 258 -3.47 7.89 -23.04
CA LEU A 258 -3.24 7.49 -24.42
C LEU A 258 -2.63 6.09 -24.46
N HIS A 259 -3.29 5.16 -25.15
CA HIS A 259 -2.70 3.86 -25.43
C HIS A 259 -1.48 4.02 -26.36
N PRO A 260 -0.34 3.40 -26.03
CA PRO A 260 0.92 3.59 -26.78
C PRO A 260 0.81 3.16 -28.25
N GLU A 261 0.20 2.01 -28.51
CA GLU A 261 0.09 1.46 -29.87
C GLU A 261 -1.13 1.96 -30.64
N GLU A 262 -2.31 1.98 -30.00
CA GLU A 262 -3.54 2.38 -30.67
C GLU A 262 -3.71 3.90 -30.82
N HIS A 263 -2.93 4.71 -30.08
CA HIS A 263 -3.06 6.16 -29.99
C HIS A 263 -4.48 6.64 -29.66
N LYS A 264 -5.25 5.83 -28.94
CA LYS A 264 -6.62 6.13 -28.50
C LYS A 264 -6.67 6.32 -26.98
N PRO A 265 -7.60 7.16 -26.48
CA PRO A 265 -7.88 7.23 -25.05
C PRO A 265 -8.43 5.91 -24.54
N VAL A 266 -7.83 5.37 -23.48
CA VAL A 266 -8.28 4.18 -22.74
C VAL A 266 -8.30 4.48 -21.26
N ALA A 267 -9.12 3.76 -20.49
CA ALA A 267 -9.06 3.83 -19.04
C ALA A 267 -7.68 3.36 -18.55
N PRO A 268 -7.07 4.03 -17.54
CA PRO A 268 -5.77 3.63 -16.99
C PRO A 268 -5.66 2.14 -16.65
N VAL A 269 -6.75 1.53 -16.17
CA VAL A 269 -6.79 0.11 -15.80
C VAL A 269 -6.49 -0.84 -16.97
N GLU A 270 -6.71 -0.41 -18.22
CA GLU A 270 -6.41 -1.22 -19.41
C GLU A 270 -4.91 -1.43 -19.59
N LEU A 271 -4.07 -0.55 -19.04
CA LEU A 271 -2.63 -0.72 -18.97
C LEU A 271 -2.18 -1.53 -17.74
N CYS A 272 -3.10 -2.03 -16.94
CA CYS A 272 -2.85 -2.85 -15.73
C CYS A 272 -3.53 -4.23 -15.80
N PRO A 273 -3.10 -5.11 -16.72
CA PRO A 273 -3.74 -6.42 -16.92
C PRO A 273 -3.75 -7.32 -15.68
N ILE A 274 -2.72 -7.26 -14.82
CA ILE A 274 -2.67 -8.06 -13.59
C ILE A 274 -3.72 -7.54 -12.60
N LEU A 275 -3.76 -6.23 -12.35
CA LEU A 275 -4.78 -5.63 -11.48
C LEU A 275 -6.20 -5.97 -11.97
N LYS A 276 -6.47 -5.80 -13.28
CA LYS A 276 -7.75 -6.13 -13.91
C LYS A 276 -8.12 -7.60 -13.74
N THR A 277 -7.16 -8.50 -13.90
CA THR A 277 -7.38 -9.94 -13.72
C THR A 277 -7.64 -10.30 -12.26
N LEU A 278 -6.90 -9.71 -11.32
CA LEU A 278 -7.15 -9.89 -9.89
C LEU A 278 -8.54 -9.40 -9.50
N TYR A 279 -9.00 -8.26 -10.02
CA TYR A 279 -10.38 -7.79 -9.81
C TYR A 279 -11.42 -8.79 -10.31
N LYS A 280 -11.21 -9.35 -11.51
CA LYS A 280 -12.13 -10.35 -12.09
C LYS A 280 -12.20 -11.66 -11.32
N ILE A 281 -11.09 -12.07 -10.69
CA ILE A 281 -11.06 -13.25 -9.81
C ILE A 281 -11.68 -12.92 -8.45
N LEU A 282 -11.25 -11.81 -7.83
CA LEU A 282 -11.47 -11.48 -6.43
C LEU A 282 -12.70 -10.63 -6.13
N ILE A 283 -13.28 -9.95 -7.12
CA ILE A 283 -14.44 -9.06 -6.93
C ILE A 283 -15.58 -9.44 -7.90
N SER A 284 -15.41 -9.28 -9.22
CA SER A 284 -16.53 -9.47 -10.18
C SER A 284 -16.88 -10.94 -10.47
N ARG A 285 -16.03 -11.89 -10.05
CA ARG A 285 -16.21 -13.34 -10.24
C ARG A 285 -16.36 -13.77 -11.71
N GLU A 286 -15.92 -12.94 -12.66
CA GLU A 286 -15.90 -13.28 -14.10
C GLU A 286 -14.95 -14.44 -14.41
N HIS A 287 -13.91 -14.61 -13.59
CA HIS A 287 -12.97 -15.72 -13.69
C HIS A 287 -13.06 -16.59 -12.44
N SER A 288 -13.63 -17.78 -12.60
CA SER A 288 -13.76 -18.76 -11.52
C SER A 288 -12.44 -19.47 -11.20
N SER A 289 -11.41 -19.32 -12.04
CA SER A 289 -10.15 -20.05 -11.92
C SER A 289 -8.96 -19.10 -11.87
N SER A 290 -8.02 -19.40 -10.95
CA SER A 290 -6.84 -18.58 -10.71
C SER A 290 -5.88 -18.61 -11.90
N GLU A 291 -6.00 -19.58 -12.80
CA GLU A 291 -5.26 -19.74 -14.05
C GLU A 291 -5.34 -18.52 -14.95
N ALA A 292 -6.39 -17.70 -14.83
CA ALA A 292 -6.49 -16.42 -15.52
C ALA A 292 -5.29 -15.50 -15.23
N ILE A 293 -4.67 -15.60 -14.04
CA ILE A 293 -3.46 -14.83 -13.71
C ILE A 293 -2.28 -15.19 -14.62
N LEU A 294 -2.17 -16.46 -15.03
CA LEU A 294 -1.13 -16.90 -15.96
C LEU A 294 -1.45 -16.47 -17.38
N GLN A 295 -2.73 -16.41 -17.75
CA GLN A 295 -3.16 -15.89 -19.04
C GLN A 295 -2.86 -14.39 -19.17
N ALA A 296 -3.05 -13.61 -18.11
CA ALA A 296 -2.70 -12.19 -18.07
C ALA A 296 -1.20 -11.91 -18.28
N LEU A 297 -0.34 -12.90 -17.98
CA LEU A 297 1.11 -12.85 -18.23
C LEU A 297 1.49 -13.32 -19.64
N ARG A 298 0.56 -13.92 -20.40
CA ARG A 298 0.87 -14.37 -21.76
C ARG A 298 0.96 -13.16 -22.68
N ASP A 299 1.91 -13.25 -23.61
CA ASP A 299 2.22 -12.26 -24.62
C ASP A 299 1.16 -12.18 -25.74
N GLU A 300 -0.12 -12.43 -25.43
CA GLU A 300 -1.21 -12.35 -26.39
C GLU A 300 -1.51 -10.89 -26.78
N ASN A 301 -1.12 -9.94 -25.92
CA ASN A 301 -1.34 -8.50 -26.08
C ASN A 301 -0.04 -7.68 -26.25
N GLN A 302 1.12 -8.30 -26.51
CA GLN A 302 2.42 -7.61 -26.71
C GLN A 302 2.83 -6.66 -25.56
N ASN A 303 2.41 -6.94 -24.34
CA ASN A 303 2.60 -6.06 -23.18
C ASN A 303 4.03 -6.16 -22.59
N ASP A 304 5.03 -5.59 -23.25
CA ASP A 304 6.39 -5.48 -22.68
C ASP A 304 6.35 -4.59 -21.41
N PRO A 305 6.71 -5.10 -20.22
CA PRO A 305 6.76 -4.29 -19.00
C PRO A 305 7.69 -3.08 -19.10
N ARG A 306 8.71 -3.13 -19.96
CA ARG A 306 9.59 -1.99 -20.25
C ARG A 306 8.82 -0.84 -20.89
N GLU A 307 7.98 -1.12 -21.87
CA GLU A 307 7.19 -0.09 -22.56
C GLU A 307 6.23 0.60 -21.60
N ARG A 308 5.58 -0.15 -20.71
CA ARG A 308 4.75 0.42 -19.63
C ARG A 308 5.53 1.39 -18.74
N ILE A 309 6.78 1.06 -18.40
CA ILE A 309 7.67 1.93 -17.61
C ILE A 309 8.04 3.18 -18.41
N GLU A 310 8.39 3.04 -19.68
CA GLU A 310 8.72 4.15 -20.58
C GLU A 310 7.54 5.11 -20.74
N ILE A 311 6.32 4.57 -20.91
CA ILE A 311 5.08 5.33 -20.93
C ILE A 311 4.98 6.15 -19.64
N ALA A 312 4.98 5.49 -18.47
CA ALA A 312 4.84 6.12 -17.17
C ALA A 312 5.82 7.30 -16.94
N GLN A 313 7.04 7.20 -17.48
CA GLN A 313 8.10 8.21 -17.32
C GLN A 313 8.09 9.31 -18.38
N SER A 314 7.54 9.06 -19.57
CA SER A 314 7.64 9.96 -20.73
C SER A 314 6.46 10.92 -20.88
N HIS A 315 5.27 10.52 -20.42
CA HIS A 315 4.08 11.36 -20.51
C HIS A 315 3.74 11.89 -19.11
N ALA A 316 3.35 13.17 -19.03
CA ALA A 316 2.88 13.78 -17.80
C ALA A 316 1.53 13.16 -17.39
N PHE A 317 1.60 12.04 -16.69
CA PHE A 317 0.44 11.27 -16.21
C PHE A 317 -0.07 11.70 -14.85
N TYR A 318 0.63 12.61 -14.17
CA TYR A 318 0.22 13.06 -12.86
C TYR A 318 -1.16 13.72 -12.90
N MET A 319 -2.11 13.14 -12.18
CA MET A 319 -3.46 13.66 -12.02
C MET A 319 -3.67 14.07 -10.55
N PRO A 320 -3.39 15.33 -10.16
CA PRO A 320 -3.55 15.80 -8.78
C PRO A 320 -4.94 15.56 -8.20
N SER A 321 -5.98 15.59 -9.05
CA SER A 321 -7.36 15.29 -8.67
C SER A 321 -7.51 13.92 -8.03
N LEU A 322 -6.69 12.93 -8.41
CA LEU A 322 -6.67 11.59 -7.80
C LEU A 322 -6.16 11.59 -6.35
N LEU A 323 -5.59 12.70 -5.89
CA LEU A 323 -5.24 12.93 -4.50
C LEU A 323 -6.25 13.83 -3.78
N GLY A 324 -7.37 14.19 -4.39
CA GLY A 324 -8.32 15.15 -3.83
C GLY A 324 -7.74 16.57 -3.76
N GLN A 325 -6.71 16.86 -4.57
CA GLN A 325 -6.17 18.21 -4.74
C GLN A 325 -6.90 18.89 -5.90
N PRO A 326 -7.18 20.20 -5.79
CA PRO A 326 -7.92 20.97 -6.81
C PRO A 326 -7.18 21.09 -8.14
#